data_AF-A0A968HRY5-F1
#
_entry.id   AF-A0A968HRY5-F1
#
_cell.length_a   1.000
_cell.length_b   1.000
_cell.length_c   1.000
_cell.angle_alpha   90.00
_cell.angle_beta   90.00
_cell.angle_gamma   90.00
#
_symmetry.space_group_name_H-M   'P 1'
#
loop_
_entity.id
_entity.type
_entity.pdbx_description
1 polymer ?
#
loop_
_entity_poly.entity_id
_entity_poly.type
_entity_poly.pdbx_seq_one_letter_code
_entity_poly.pdbx_strand_id
1 'polypeptide(L)'
;MNGPEHADALVEQIVHELARLRTGRVDTLIHLFVSAPAAVVFMLGQHRDALGRLRLHEVEFSQSADPGYCPTIDLPFPLGASPSA
;
A
#
# COMPACT_ATOMS: atom_id res chain seq x y z
N MET A 1 -13.28 2.44 -21.28
CA MET A 1 -12.09 2.17 -20.44
C MET A 1 -12.13 0.68 -20.13
N ASN A 2 -11.31 -0.14 -20.78
CA ASN A 2 -11.25 -1.60 -20.58
C ASN A 2 -9.79 -2.04 -20.81
N GLY A 3 -8.96 -2.04 -19.76
CA GLY A 3 -7.53 -2.35 -19.84
C GLY A 3 -6.77 -2.04 -18.53
N PRO A 4 -5.45 -2.30 -18.47
CA PRO A 4 -4.60 -2.05 -17.30
C PRO A 4 -4.59 -0.57 -16.87
N GLU A 5 -4.94 0.34 -17.76
CA GLU A 5 -5.09 1.79 -17.55
C GLU A 5 -5.95 2.13 -16.32
N HIS A 6 -6.95 1.29 -16.01
CA HIS A 6 -7.80 1.51 -14.84
C HIS A 6 -7.07 1.24 -13.52
N ALA A 7 -6.15 0.27 -13.50
CA ALA A 7 -5.31 -0.01 -12.34
C ALA A 7 -4.28 1.10 -12.13
N ASP A 8 -3.67 1.60 -13.21
CA ASP A 8 -2.76 2.75 -13.15
C ASP A 8 -3.46 3.98 -12.58
N ALA A 9 -4.63 4.34 -13.12
CA ALA A 9 -5.41 5.47 -12.65
C ALA A 9 -5.81 5.33 -11.16
N LEU A 10 -6.18 4.12 -10.72
CA LEU A 10 -6.47 3.86 -9.32
C LEU A 10 -5.23 4.07 -8.43
N VAL A 11 -4.07 3.57 -8.85
CA VAL A 11 -2.82 3.73 -8.09
C VAL A 11 -2.43 5.20 -8.00
N GLU A 12 -2.51 5.95 -9.10
CA GLU A 12 -2.24 7.39 -9.09
C GLU A 12 -3.17 8.16 -8.14
N GLN A 13 -4.47 7.81 -8.13
CA GLN A 13 -5.43 8.40 -7.21
C GLN A 13 -5.09 8.09 -5.74
N ILE A 14 -4.70 6.86 -5.43
CA ILE A 14 -4.28 6.47 -4.08
C ILE A 14 -3.05 7.28 -3.66
N VAL A 15 -2.03 7.38 -4.52
CA VAL A 15 -0.81 8.15 -4.24
C VAL A 15 -1.13 9.62 -4.00
N HIS A 16 -1.99 10.21 -4.83
CA HIS A 16 -2.42 11.59 -4.68
C HIS A 16 -3.13 11.83 -3.33
N GLU A 17 -4.02 10.92 -2.94
CA GLU A 17 -4.73 11.05 -1.66
C GLU A 17 -3.83 10.85 -0.45
N LEU A 18 -2.87 9.92 -0.53
CA LEU A 18 -1.86 9.76 0.53
C LEU A 18 -1.02 11.04 0.69
N ALA A 19 -0.61 11.66 -0.42
CA ALA A 19 0.10 12.95 -0.38
C ALA A 19 -0.77 14.07 0.22
N ARG A 20 -2.05 14.13 -0.15
CA ARG A 20 -3.00 15.11 0.42
C ARG A 20 -3.17 14.92 1.92
N LEU A 21 -3.36 13.68 2.41
CA LEU A 21 -3.48 13.36 3.84
C LEU A 21 -2.24 13.73 4.65
N ARG A 22 -1.07 13.76 4.01
CA ARG A 22 0.21 14.17 4.61
C ARG A 22 0.42 15.67 4.67
N THR A 23 -0.39 16.47 3.97
CA THR A 23 -0.19 17.93 3.93
C THR A 23 -0.29 18.51 5.35
N GLY A 24 0.81 19.12 5.82
CA GLY A 24 0.93 19.63 7.20
C GLY A 24 1.23 18.58 8.27
N ARG A 25 1.52 17.33 7.89
CA ARG A 25 1.69 16.16 8.78
C ARG A 25 2.80 15.21 8.31
N VAL A 26 3.97 15.77 8.01
CA VAL A 26 5.09 15.11 7.31
C VAL A 26 5.52 13.78 7.96
N ASP A 27 5.52 13.68 9.30
CA ASP A 27 5.99 12.50 10.04
C ASP A 27 4.91 11.45 10.35
N THR A 28 3.68 11.63 9.86
CA THR A 28 2.55 10.74 10.18
C THR A 28 2.74 9.35 9.57
N LEU A 29 2.58 8.31 10.39
CA LEU A 29 2.47 6.93 9.94
C LEU A 29 1.05 6.69 9.42
N ILE A 30 0.92 6.36 8.14
CA ILE A 30 -0.37 5.98 7.56
C ILE A 30 -0.50 4.45 7.60
N HIS A 31 -1.58 3.95 8.19
CA HIS A 31 -1.94 2.53 8.12
C HIS A 31 -2.87 2.34 6.91
N LEU A 32 -2.38 1.66 5.88
CA LEU A 32 -3.14 1.38 4.66
C LEU A 32 -3.62 -0.08 4.69
N PHE A 33 -4.93 -0.28 4.74
CA PHE A 33 -5.57 -1.60 4.72
C PHE A 33 -6.03 -1.89 3.29
N VAL A 34 -5.54 -2.98 2.69
CA VAL A 34 -5.79 -3.29 1.28
C VAL A 34 -6.36 -4.70 1.14
N SER A 35 -7.50 -4.77 0.45
CA SER A 35 -8.13 -5.99 -0.04
C SER A 35 -8.30 -5.87 -1.56
N ALA A 36 -7.17 -5.91 -2.27
CA ALA A 36 -7.11 -5.74 -3.71
C ALA A 36 -6.23 -6.84 -4.35
N PRO A 37 -6.30 -7.05 -5.67
CA PRO A 37 -5.36 -7.95 -6.35
C PRO A 37 -3.91 -7.57 -6.06
N ALA A 38 -3.04 -8.55 -5.85
CA ALA A 38 -1.62 -8.33 -5.55
C ALA A 38 -0.92 -7.43 -6.57
N ALA A 39 -1.36 -7.45 -7.84
CA ALA A 39 -0.87 -6.56 -8.88
C ALA A 39 -1.07 -5.07 -8.54
N VAL A 40 -2.20 -4.69 -7.91
CA VAL A 40 -2.45 -3.30 -7.49
C VAL A 40 -1.49 -2.89 -6.38
N VAL A 41 -1.24 -3.77 -5.41
CA VAL A 41 -0.28 -3.53 -4.32
C VAL A 41 1.14 -3.42 -4.86
N PHE A 42 1.52 -4.31 -5.79
CA PHE A 42 2.80 -4.25 -6.47
C PHE A 42 2.99 -2.93 -7.22
N MET A 43 1.98 -2.50 -7.99
CA MET A 43 1.99 -1.23 -8.72
C MET A 43 2.10 -0.05 -7.76
N LEU A 44 1.38 -0.05 -6.65
CA LEU A 44 1.50 0.96 -5.60
C LEU A 44 2.92 1.04 -5.04
N GLY A 45 3.58 -0.11 -4.86
CA GLY A 45 4.98 -0.21 -4.45
C GLY A 45 5.96 0.47 -5.40
N GLN A 46 5.64 0.61 -6.69
CA GLN A 46 6.47 1.34 -7.65
C GLN A 46 6.55 2.85 -7.34
N HIS A 47 5.58 3.39 -6.58
CA HIS A 47 5.55 4.78 -6.13
C HIS A 47 6.11 4.98 -4.72
N ARG A 48 6.89 4.02 -4.19
CA ARG A 48 7.38 4.02 -2.78
C ARG A 48 7.93 5.36 -2.27
N ASP A 49 8.63 6.11 -3.11
CA ASP A 49 9.26 7.38 -2.72
C ASP A 49 8.21 8.47 -2.45
N ALA A 50 7.02 8.38 -3.06
CA ALA A 50 5.90 9.27 -2.87
C ALA A 50 4.97 8.86 -1.70
N LEU A 51 5.05 7.62 -1.22
CA LEU A 51 4.15 7.09 -0.17
C LEU A 51 4.50 7.59 1.24
N GLY A 52 5.78 7.88 1.50
CA GLY A 52 6.27 8.28 2.82
C GLY A 52 6.14 7.16 3.87
N ARG A 53 6.02 7.54 5.16
CA ARG A 53 5.90 6.57 6.27
C ARG A 53 4.57 5.81 6.27
N LEU A 54 4.54 4.56 5.83
CA LEU A 54 3.31 3.79 5.62
C LEU A 54 3.45 2.36 6.15
N ARG A 55 2.42 1.86 6.83
CA ARG A 55 2.28 0.45 7.17
C ARG A 55 1.14 -0.16 6.34
N LEU A 56 1.48 -1.08 5.46
CA LEU A 56 0.53 -1.82 4.65
C LEU A 56 0.01 -3.02 5.44
N HIS A 57 -1.31 -3.21 5.40
CA HIS A 57 -1.98 -4.40 5.89
C HIS A 57 -2.71 -5.04 4.73
N GLU A 58 -2.35 -6.26 4.38
CA GLU A 58 -3.08 -7.04 3.39
C GLU A 58 -4.03 -8.00 4.09
N VAL A 59 -5.15 -8.25 3.44
CA VAL A 59 -6.08 -9.27 3.90
C VAL A 59 -5.54 -10.66 3.54
N GLU A 60 -5.51 -11.54 4.54
CA GLU A 60 -5.14 -12.94 4.32
C GLU A 60 -6.37 -13.73 3.88
N PHE A 61 -6.44 -14.08 2.60
CA PHE A 61 -7.53 -14.90 2.05
C PHE A 61 -7.34 -16.41 2.29
N SER A 62 -6.37 -16.81 3.13
CA SER A 62 -6.05 -18.22 3.34
C SER A 62 -7.14 -18.89 4.20
N GLN A 63 -8.09 -19.55 3.52
CA GLN A 63 -9.05 -20.59 3.97
C GLN A 63 -9.73 -20.49 5.35
N SER A 64 -9.66 -19.34 6.02
CA SER A 64 -10.21 -19.10 7.35
C SER A 64 -11.56 -18.42 7.22
N ALA A 65 -12.51 -18.83 8.06
CA ALA A 65 -13.88 -18.28 8.07
C ALA A 65 -13.94 -16.78 8.44
N ASP A 66 -12.82 -16.18 8.85
CA ASP A 66 -12.68 -14.77 9.21
C ASP A 66 -11.37 -14.20 8.64
N PRO A 67 -11.37 -13.64 7.41
CA PRO A 67 -10.18 -13.06 6.81
C PRO A 67 -9.78 -11.78 7.57
N GLY A 68 -8.63 -11.83 8.24
CA GLY A 68 -8.06 -10.70 8.98
C GLY A 68 -7.06 -9.88 8.16
N TYR A 69 -6.78 -8.66 8.63
CA TYR A 69 -5.68 -7.85 8.12
C TYR A 69 -4.40 -8.16 8.89
N CYS A 70 -3.36 -8.54 8.16
CA CYS A 70 -2.02 -8.77 8.72
C CYS A 70 -1.08 -7.66 8.22
N PRO A 71 -0.23 -7.06 9.08
CA PRO A 71 0.75 -6.09 8.64
C PRO A 71 1.78 -6.78 7.74
N THR A 72 1.87 -6.36 6.49
CA THR A 72 2.75 -6.98 5.49
C THR A 72 4.03 -6.18 5.29
N ILE A 73 3.95 -4.85 5.21
CA ILE A 73 5.08 -4.00 4.79
C ILE A 73 5.12 -2.70 5.59
N ASP A 74 6.32 -2.29 6.02
CA ASP A 74 6.61 -0.97 6.57
C ASP A 74 7.46 -0.15 5.58
N LEU A 75 7.05 1.09 5.33
CA LEU A 75 7.75 2.08 4.53
C LEU A 75 8.13 3.32 5.37
N PRO A 76 9.28 3.97 5.09
CA PRO A 76 10.38 3.37 4.34
C PRO A 76 10.85 2.10 5.05
N PHE A 77 11.37 1.12 4.30
CA PHE A 77 11.78 -0.15 4.89
C PHE A 77 12.71 0.11 6.08
N PRO A 78 12.47 -0.56 7.23
CA PRO A 78 13.38 -0.48 8.36
C PRO A 78 14.78 -0.80 7.87
N LEU A 79 15.77 0.03 8.22
CA LEU A 79 17.18 -0.25 7.92
C LEU A 79 17.52 -1.66 8.45
N GLY A 80 17.77 -2.60 7.53
CA GLY A 80 18.09 -4.00 7.84
C GLY A 80 16.95 -5.01 7.70
N ALA A 81 15.74 -4.60 7.32
CA ALA A 81 14.67 -5.54 6.95
C ALA A 81 14.88 -5.99 5.50
N SER A 82 15.28 -7.25 5.30
CA SER A 82 15.18 -7.87 3.98
C SER A 82 13.71 -7.95 3.57
N PRO A 83 13.33 -7.58 2.33
CA PRO A 83 11.99 -7.86 1.85
C PRO A 83 11.81 -9.39 1.87
N SER A 84 10.79 -9.88 2.58
CA SER A 84 10.40 -11.29 2.47
C SER A 84 9.97 -11.51 1.03
N ALA A 85 10.78 -12.30 0.32
CA ALA A 85 10.54 -12.77 -1.03
C ALA A 85 9.40 -13.79 -1.07
#